data_AF-K2GC51-F1
#
_entry.id   AF-K2GC51-F1
#
_cell.length_a   1.000
_cell.length_b   1.000
_cell.length_c   1.000
_cell.angle_alpha   90.00
_cell.angle_beta   90.00
_cell.angle_gamma   90.00
#
_symmetry.space_group_name_H-M   'P 1'
#
loop_
_entity.id
_entity.type
_entity.pdbx_description
1 polymer ?
#
loop_
_entity_poly.entity_id
_entity_poly.type
_entity_poly.pdbx_seq_one_letter_code
_entity_poly.pdbx_strand_id
1 'polypeptide(L)'
;MVRKSNVLMQLLGFNLVLLLCLFASVYWIKFIKSSVMEYSNIKSDAYDGTAYPIAFVPNWLKSKNTNKSIDFSSATLGVDEFIELPKYDTRLLDDASGQNKEAILARYTYPVVYMGNYKLDYQEYAWSHPGVDIRAPIWTPVLSIANWVVIKVKNTETWDGKYVVIRHDDVKNWGIIETLYSSYEHLNDIFVEEWSKISRGDVLWKVWMTWITTTPHLHFQIDKKVSPFHPYWPYTFQDAKNVSLDFFWAVDAWLGKENAIAFTIHPMEFIQNNLAKEPKMNSAPIIDTINASEQTPNPVVSLQDPPKTAESPVLAIETPAVNVADTTPVVPAPVIAPAPIALQPLPEWVVFRDIPKSSKLFWATKYLYDKSITRGFEDWEFKPWNTLTRQEWLIFVFKLYNIALDSQRSLPFNDIKSWAFIVPYLQKWIDLWLIARNKQFRPNDTISRAEFVTMLIKASNKILINSWNAWFIDVVSTDWYSPYIETFTSVFPSTGKWNKFEPNNVFNRGQIAQILYYFSKNK
;
A
#
# COMPACT_ATOMS: atom_id res chain seq x y z
N MET A 1 -60.59 30.69 -14.17
CA MET A 1 -59.48 29.85 -13.66
C MET A 1 -58.19 29.91 -14.50
N VAL A 2 -58.08 30.71 -15.57
CA VAL A 2 -56.92 30.64 -16.49
C VAL A 2 -55.73 31.53 -16.08
N ARG A 3 -55.92 32.58 -15.26
CA ARG A 3 -54.83 33.52 -14.88
C ARG A 3 -53.82 33.01 -13.84
N LYS A 4 -54.19 32.06 -12.97
CA LYS A 4 -53.28 31.54 -11.92
C LYS A 4 -52.25 30.53 -12.45
N SER A 5 -52.52 29.89 -13.60
CA SER A 5 -51.63 28.90 -14.21
C SER A 5 -50.34 29.51 -14.79
N ASN A 6 -50.42 30.74 -15.32
CA ASN A 6 -49.26 31.39 -15.95
C ASN A 6 -48.20 31.84 -14.93
N VAL A 7 -48.62 32.32 -13.76
CA VAL A 7 -47.68 32.76 -12.71
C VAL A 7 -46.92 31.57 -12.12
N LEU A 8 -47.58 30.42 -11.97
CA LEU A 8 -46.95 29.20 -11.48
C LEU A 8 -45.93 28.64 -12.48
N MET A 9 -46.23 28.66 -13.78
CA MET A 9 -45.26 28.26 -14.81
C MET A 9 -44.07 29.23 -14.89
N GLN A 10 -44.29 30.53 -14.74
CA GLN A 10 -43.21 31.52 -14.71
C GLN A 10 -42.29 31.33 -13.49
N LEU A 11 -42.86 31.05 -12.31
CA LEU A 11 -42.09 30.72 -11.11
C LEU A 11 -41.32 29.40 -11.24
N LEU A 12 -41.91 28.37 -11.88
CA LEU A 12 -41.21 27.12 -12.18
C LEU A 12 -40.06 27.32 -13.17
N GLY A 13 -40.28 28.10 -14.22
CA GLY A 13 -39.24 28.47 -15.19
C GLY A 13 -38.10 29.26 -14.55
N PHE A 14 -38.41 30.24 -13.71
CA PHE A 14 -37.41 31.03 -13.00
C PHE A 14 -36.60 30.18 -12.01
N ASN A 15 -37.25 29.29 -11.26
CA ASN A 15 -36.55 28.36 -10.36
C ASN A 15 -35.68 27.35 -11.12
N LEU A 16 -36.11 26.89 -12.30
CA LEU A 16 -35.30 26.01 -13.15
C LEU A 16 -34.05 26.73 -13.66
N VAL A 17 -34.18 27.99 -14.06
CA VAL A 17 -33.03 28.83 -14.46
C VAL A 17 -32.09 29.05 -13.29
N LEU A 18 -32.61 29.35 -12.09
CA LEU A 18 -31.80 29.46 -10.87
C LEU A 18 -31.07 28.16 -10.52
N LEU A 19 -31.73 27.02 -10.67
CA LEU A 19 -31.14 25.71 -10.43
C LEU A 19 -30.06 25.37 -11.47
N LEU A 20 -30.27 25.73 -12.73
CA LEU A 20 -29.27 25.61 -13.79
C LEU A 20 -28.10 26.57 -13.58
N CYS A 21 -28.34 27.80 -13.11
CA CYS A 21 -27.31 28.76 -12.76
C CYS A 21 -26.50 28.31 -11.52
N LEU A 22 -27.13 27.68 -10.54
CA LEU A 22 -26.45 27.04 -9.40
C LEU A 22 -25.67 25.80 -9.84
N PHE A 23 -26.22 25.00 -10.74
CA PHE A 23 -25.52 23.85 -11.30
C PHE A 23 -24.31 24.29 -12.12
N ALA A 24 -24.46 25.33 -12.94
CA ALA A 24 -23.35 25.96 -13.66
C ALA A 24 -22.36 26.61 -12.68
N SER A 25 -22.77 27.36 -11.68
CA SER A 25 -21.80 27.96 -10.75
C SER A 25 -21.04 26.90 -9.96
N VAL A 26 -21.65 25.79 -9.55
CA VAL A 26 -20.96 24.74 -8.79
C VAL A 26 -20.06 23.86 -9.67
N TYR A 27 -20.54 23.45 -10.86
CA TYR A 27 -19.80 22.53 -11.73
C TYR A 27 -18.88 23.24 -12.72
N TRP A 28 -19.31 24.38 -13.26
CA TRP A 28 -18.55 25.16 -14.25
C TRP A 28 -17.40 25.94 -13.59
N ILE A 29 -17.53 26.41 -12.33
CA ILE A 29 -16.41 27.00 -11.58
C ILE A 29 -15.34 25.95 -11.22
N LYS A 30 -15.74 24.71 -10.91
CA LYS A 30 -14.77 23.60 -10.75
C LYS A 30 -14.04 23.29 -12.06
N PHE A 31 -14.73 23.42 -13.19
CA PHE A 31 -14.15 23.21 -14.52
C PHE A 31 -13.23 24.36 -14.97
N ILE A 32 -13.47 25.60 -14.52
CA ILE A 32 -12.58 26.75 -14.78
C ILE A 32 -11.36 26.74 -13.84
N LYS A 33 -11.52 26.31 -12.58
CA LYS A 33 -10.38 26.11 -11.66
C LYS A 33 -9.35 25.10 -12.20
N SER A 34 -9.77 24.15 -13.04
CA SER A 34 -8.87 23.21 -13.72
C SER A 34 -8.36 23.69 -15.08
N SER A 35 -8.81 24.84 -15.61
CA SER A 35 -8.43 25.34 -16.94
C SER A 35 -7.35 26.45 -16.89
N VAL A 36 -6.09 26.00 -16.79
CA VAL A 36 -4.93 26.36 -17.64
C VAL A 36 -4.24 27.75 -17.57
N MET A 37 -4.70 28.85 -16.93
CA MET A 37 -3.88 30.11 -17.00
C MET A 37 -3.55 30.90 -15.72
N GLU A 38 -4.30 30.82 -14.62
CA GLU A 38 -3.97 31.66 -13.44
C GLU A 38 -2.92 31.04 -12.50
N TYR A 39 -2.81 29.71 -12.47
CA TYR A 39 -2.02 29.00 -11.46
C TYR A 39 -0.56 28.71 -11.86
N SER A 40 -0.17 28.94 -13.11
CA SER A 40 1.21 28.72 -13.58
C SER A 40 2.25 29.66 -12.94
N ASN A 41 1.80 30.72 -12.26
CA ASN A 41 2.67 31.76 -11.70
C ASN A 41 2.96 31.61 -10.21
N ILE A 42 2.33 30.65 -9.51
CA ILE A 42 2.63 30.39 -8.10
C ILE A 42 3.97 29.68 -8.04
N LYS A 43 5.01 30.37 -7.55
CA LYS A 43 6.33 29.80 -7.29
C LYS A 43 6.42 29.25 -5.88
N SER A 44 7.20 28.18 -5.70
CA SER A 44 7.59 27.74 -4.37
C SER A 44 8.41 28.80 -3.63
N ASP A 45 8.50 28.65 -2.33
CA ASP A 45 9.50 29.40 -1.57
C ASP A 45 10.91 28.89 -1.92
N ALA A 46 11.94 29.66 -1.55
CA ALA A 46 13.32 29.35 -1.93
C ALA A 46 13.73 27.95 -1.45
N TYR A 47 14.37 27.20 -2.33
CA TYR A 47 14.94 25.90 -2.00
C TYR A 47 16.05 26.06 -0.95
N ASP A 48 15.89 25.41 0.19
CA ASP A 48 16.80 25.52 1.34
C ASP A 48 17.39 24.17 1.77
N GLY A 49 17.35 23.16 0.89
CA GLY A 49 17.79 21.77 1.15
C GLY A 49 16.62 20.81 1.35
N THR A 50 16.91 19.52 1.59
CA THR A 50 15.92 18.44 1.66
C THR A 50 15.69 17.90 3.07
N ALA A 51 14.58 17.19 3.25
CA ALA A 51 14.26 16.32 4.38
C ALA A 51 13.82 14.95 3.86
N TYR A 52 13.88 13.92 4.71
CA TYR A 52 13.33 12.62 4.37
C TYR A 52 11.79 12.67 4.32
N PRO A 53 11.16 11.92 3.40
CA PRO A 53 9.70 11.86 3.29
C PRO A 53 9.08 11.09 4.46
N ILE A 54 9.86 10.27 5.18
CA ILE A 54 9.46 9.58 6.41
C ILE A 54 10.56 9.82 7.44
N ALA A 55 10.19 10.26 8.64
CA ALA A 55 11.17 10.52 9.70
C ALA A 55 11.52 9.26 10.49
N PHE A 56 10.51 8.43 10.80
CA PHE A 56 10.65 7.27 11.67
C PHE A 56 9.95 6.05 11.10
N VAL A 57 10.59 4.89 11.28
CA VAL A 57 10.06 3.57 10.92
C VAL A 57 10.17 2.62 12.12
N PRO A 58 9.34 1.57 12.19
CA PRO A 58 9.51 0.54 13.20
C PRO A 58 10.91 -0.06 13.17
N ASN A 59 11.43 -0.39 14.35
CA ASN A 59 12.67 -1.14 14.47
C ASN A 59 12.46 -2.57 13.96
N TRP A 60 12.88 -2.83 12.71
CA TRP A 60 12.69 -4.10 12.03
C TRP A 60 13.52 -5.26 12.62
N LEU A 61 14.45 -4.98 13.54
CA LEU A 61 15.16 -6.04 14.28
C LEU A 61 14.28 -6.73 15.32
N LYS A 62 13.16 -6.10 15.72
CA LYS A 62 12.19 -6.71 16.62
C LYS A 62 11.26 -7.61 15.80
N SER A 63 11.28 -8.92 16.06
CA SER A 63 10.51 -9.92 15.28
C SER A 63 9.02 -9.59 15.16
N LYS A 64 8.40 -9.04 16.22
CA LYS A 64 7.01 -8.57 16.18
C LYS A 64 6.74 -7.48 15.13
N ASN A 65 7.72 -6.63 14.83
CA ASN A 65 7.60 -5.52 13.88
C ASN A 65 7.80 -5.98 12.43
N THR A 66 8.22 -7.23 12.22
CA THR A 66 8.36 -7.80 10.87
C THR A 66 7.06 -8.43 10.36
N ASN A 67 6.06 -8.63 11.24
CA ASN A 67 4.79 -9.29 10.90
C ASN A 67 3.91 -8.40 10.01
N LYS A 68 3.75 -8.80 8.74
CA LYS A 68 2.97 -8.10 7.70
C LYS A 68 1.44 -8.15 7.89
N SER A 69 0.93 -8.94 8.84
CA SER A 69 -0.52 -9.04 9.11
C SER A 69 -0.99 -8.08 10.21
N ILE A 70 -0.08 -7.39 10.89
CA ILE A 70 -0.44 -6.34 11.84
C ILE A 70 -0.87 -5.15 10.98
N ASP A 71 -2.02 -4.54 11.29
CA ASP A 71 -2.48 -3.38 10.51
C ASP A 71 -1.51 -2.20 10.63
N PHE A 72 -0.54 -2.28 11.55
CA PHE A 72 0.45 -1.26 11.88
C PHE A 72 -0.21 0.08 12.19
N SER A 73 -1.43 0.09 12.71
CA SER A 73 -1.99 1.29 13.32
C SER A 73 -1.15 1.66 14.54
N SER A 74 -0.97 2.96 14.76
CA SER A 74 -0.19 3.52 15.89
C SER A 74 -0.64 3.01 17.27
N ALA A 75 -1.83 2.42 17.38
CA ALA A 75 -2.32 1.78 18.59
C ALA A 75 -1.62 0.45 18.94
N THR A 76 -0.91 -0.17 18.00
CA THR A 76 -0.28 -1.50 18.17
C THR A 76 1.23 -1.45 18.43
N LEU A 77 1.88 -0.31 18.23
CA LEU A 77 3.32 -0.11 18.41
C LEU A 77 3.61 0.98 19.45
N GLY A 78 4.46 0.69 20.43
CA GLY A 78 4.97 1.70 21.37
C GLY A 78 5.87 2.73 20.67
N VAL A 79 5.93 3.95 21.20
CA VAL A 79 6.81 5.02 20.68
C VAL A 79 8.30 4.61 20.75
N ASP A 80 8.67 3.80 21.74
CA ASP A 80 10.01 3.21 21.93
C ASP A 80 10.38 2.13 20.89
N GLU A 81 9.47 1.84 19.96
CA GLU A 81 9.68 0.87 18.90
C GLU A 81 10.03 1.48 17.56
N PHE A 82 10.04 2.81 17.47
CA PHE A 82 10.43 3.54 16.29
C PHE A 82 11.92 3.90 16.35
N ILE A 83 12.56 3.83 15.20
CA ILE A 83 13.91 4.33 14.96
C ILE A 83 13.84 5.39 13.85
N GLU A 84 14.84 6.26 13.80
CA GLU A 84 15.02 7.14 12.66
C GLU A 84 15.13 6.31 11.37
N LEU A 85 14.65 6.86 10.26
CA LEU A 85 14.71 6.22 8.96
C LEU A 85 16.15 5.77 8.67
N PRO A 86 16.40 4.45 8.54
CA PRO A 86 17.73 3.95 8.22
C PRO A 86 18.29 4.59 6.94
N LYS A 87 19.58 4.91 6.94
CA LYS A 87 20.23 5.49 5.76
C LYS A 87 20.07 4.58 4.55
N TYR A 88 19.77 5.16 3.40
CA TYR A 88 19.79 4.45 2.13
C TYR A 88 21.25 4.34 1.66
N ASP A 89 21.86 3.17 1.86
CA ASP A 89 23.23 2.86 1.46
C ASP A 89 23.24 1.56 0.66
N THR A 90 23.61 1.63 -0.62
CA THR A 90 23.62 0.48 -1.53
C THR A 90 24.53 -0.64 -1.03
N ARG A 91 25.62 -0.34 -0.32
CA ARG A 91 26.51 -1.36 0.25
C ARG A 91 25.85 -2.14 1.39
N LEU A 92 24.96 -1.49 2.15
CA LEU A 92 24.16 -2.16 3.17
C LEU A 92 23.01 -2.96 2.53
N LEU A 93 22.43 -2.45 1.44
CA LEU A 93 21.36 -3.12 0.70
C LEU A 93 21.87 -4.39 -0.03
N ASP A 94 23.09 -4.36 -0.54
CA ASP A 94 23.79 -5.50 -1.16
C ASP A 94 24.21 -6.58 -0.15
N ASP A 95 24.28 -6.26 1.15
CA ASP A 95 24.68 -7.21 2.19
C ASP A 95 23.56 -8.24 2.44
N ALA A 96 23.77 -9.44 1.92
CA ALA A 96 22.91 -10.61 2.10
C ALA A 96 23.36 -11.60 3.18
N SER A 97 24.32 -11.22 4.03
CA SER A 97 24.79 -12.06 5.12
C SER A 97 23.71 -12.40 6.14
N GLY A 98 22.71 -11.51 6.31
CA GLY A 98 21.71 -11.62 7.36
C GLY A 98 22.28 -11.46 8.78
N GLN A 99 23.52 -11.03 8.92
CA GLN A 99 24.20 -10.83 10.21
C GLN A 99 24.36 -9.35 10.55
N ASN A 100 24.53 -8.51 9.54
CA ASN A 100 24.63 -7.08 9.71
C ASN A 100 23.25 -6.47 10.03
N LYS A 101 23.12 -5.94 11.25
CA LYS A 101 21.87 -5.33 11.73
C LYS A 101 21.46 -4.11 10.92
N GLU A 102 22.41 -3.31 10.46
CA GLU A 102 22.15 -2.12 9.64
C GLU A 102 21.66 -2.51 8.24
N ALA A 103 22.25 -3.57 7.67
CA ALA A 103 21.78 -4.14 6.41
C ALA A 103 20.34 -4.68 6.54
N ILE A 104 20.03 -5.41 7.62
CA ILE A 104 18.66 -5.88 7.88
C ILE A 104 17.70 -4.70 7.98
N LEU A 105 18.04 -3.66 8.74
CA LEU A 105 17.22 -2.46 8.88
C LEU A 105 16.99 -1.78 7.53
N ALA A 106 18.04 -1.59 6.73
CA ALA A 106 17.94 -0.98 5.41
C ALA A 106 17.06 -1.80 4.46
N ARG A 107 17.28 -3.11 4.37
CA ARG A 107 16.56 -4.01 3.45
C ARG A 107 15.09 -4.21 3.82
N TYR A 108 14.74 -4.12 5.09
CA TYR A 108 13.33 -4.09 5.52
C TYR A 108 12.67 -2.73 5.29
N THR A 109 13.44 -1.64 5.39
CA THR A 109 12.94 -0.27 5.15
C THR A 109 12.73 0.00 3.66
N TYR A 110 13.61 -0.49 2.79
CA TYR A 110 13.61 -0.22 1.35
C TYR A 110 13.43 -1.51 0.54
N PRO A 111 12.24 -2.14 0.57
CA PRO A 111 11.99 -3.39 -0.16
C PRO A 111 12.24 -3.24 -1.67
N VAL A 112 11.86 -2.10 -2.27
CA VAL A 112 12.11 -1.82 -3.68
C VAL A 112 13.00 -0.60 -3.78
N VAL A 113 14.22 -0.83 -4.28
CA VAL A 113 15.25 0.19 -4.51
C VAL A 113 14.98 0.97 -5.80
N TYR A 114 15.67 2.08 -6.00
CA TYR A 114 15.53 2.88 -7.21
C TYR A 114 15.88 2.06 -8.44
N MET A 115 15.00 2.06 -9.45
CA MET A 115 15.15 1.22 -10.65
C MET A 115 15.28 -0.28 -10.31
N GLY A 116 14.68 -0.70 -9.19
CA GLY A 116 14.67 -2.08 -8.70
C GLY A 116 13.51 -2.92 -9.24
N ASN A 117 13.54 -4.22 -8.94
CA ASN A 117 12.43 -5.12 -9.22
C ASN A 117 11.61 -5.41 -7.97
N TYR A 118 10.56 -6.20 -8.17
CA TYR A 118 9.79 -6.77 -7.06
C TYR A 118 10.34 -8.11 -6.58
N LYS A 119 11.57 -8.49 -6.96
CA LYS A 119 12.28 -9.73 -6.53
C LYS A 119 13.05 -9.57 -5.22
N LEU A 120 13.14 -8.34 -4.69
CA LEU A 120 13.91 -8.00 -3.50
C LEU A 120 15.37 -8.47 -3.62
N ASP A 121 15.97 -8.30 -4.80
CA ASP A 121 17.41 -8.50 -5.01
C ASP A 121 18.23 -7.25 -4.66
N TYR A 122 17.54 -6.14 -4.40
CA TYR A 122 18.09 -4.85 -3.98
C TYR A 122 19.07 -4.25 -5.01
N GLN A 123 19.00 -4.70 -6.26
CA GLN A 123 19.85 -4.21 -7.34
C GLN A 123 19.26 -2.94 -7.95
N GLU A 124 20.02 -1.84 -7.89
CA GLU A 124 19.67 -0.59 -8.55
C GLU A 124 20.01 -0.61 -10.03
N TYR A 125 19.29 0.24 -10.78
CA TYR A 125 19.41 0.36 -12.24
C TYR A 125 19.19 -0.95 -12.98
N ALA A 126 18.73 -1.96 -12.25
CA ALA A 126 18.59 -3.31 -12.73
C ALA A 126 17.20 -3.53 -13.33
N TRP A 127 16.29 -2.57 -13.32
CA TRP A 127 14.91 -2.76 -13.79
C TRP A 127 14.32 -1.41 -14.19
N SER A 128 13.00 -1.27 -14.17
CA SER A 128 12.32 -0.06 -14.62
C SER A 128 11.40 0.57 -13.57
N HIS A 129 11.52 0.22 -12.28
CA HIS A 129 10.72 0.86 -11.23
C HIS A 129 11.24 2.27 -10.90
N PRO A 130 10.51 3.34 -11.22
CA PRO A 130 11.03 4.71 -11.16
C PRO A 130 11.21 5.30 -9.75
N GLY A 131 10.62 4.68 -8.71
CA GLY A 131 10.66 5.15 -7.33
C GLY A 131 11.43 4.23 -6.38
N VAL A 132 11.42 4.61 -5.11
CA VAL A 132 11.81 3.76 -3.97
C VAL A 132 10.57 3.50 -3.13
N ASP A 133 10.32 2.23 -2.81
CA ASP A 133 9.26 1.88 -1.87
C ASP A 133 9.83 1.88 -0.47
N ILE A 134 9.33 2.77 0.40
CA ILE A 134 9.75 2.92 1.79
C ILE A 134 8.69 2.28 2.68
N ARG A 135 9.01 1.12 3.24
CA ARG A 135 8.10 0.39 4.11
C ARG A 135 7.83 1.17 5.38
N ALA A 136 6.56 1.38 5.67
CA ALA A 136 6.12 2.10 6.83
C ALA A 136 4.69 1.69 7.23
N PRO A 137 4.38 1.67 8.53
CA PRO A 137 3.02 1.54 9.05
C PRO A 137 1.98 2.37 8.32
N ILE A 138 0.74 1.86 8.20
CA ILE A 138 -0.37 2.75 7.84
C ILE A 138 -0.45 3.87 8.89
N TRP A 139 -0.92 5.03 8.48
CA TRP A 139 -0.96 6.23 9.31
C TRP A 139 0.40 6.88 9.61
N THR A 140 1.54 6.31 9.16
CA THR A 140 2.84 6.99 9.29
C THR A 140 2.75 8.37 8.60
N PRO A 141 3.07 9.46 9.31
CA PRO A 141 3.13 10.79 8.72
C PRO A 141 4.16 10.83 7.59
N VAL A 142 3.77 11.41 6.45
CA VAL A 142 4.67 11.63 5.33
C VAL A 142 4.91 13.12 5.18
N LEU A 143 6.18 13.48 5.01
CA LEU A 143 6.68 14.83 5.04
C LEU A 143 7.00 15.36 3.65
N SER A 144 6.81 16.67 3.46
CA SER A 144 7.38 17.38 2.31
C SER A 144 8.89 17.28 2.32
N ILE A 145 9.49 16.85 1.21
CA ILE A 145 10.95 16.75 1.14
C ILE A 145 11.64 18.12 1.03
N ALA A 146 10.95 19.19 0.61
CA ALA A 146 11.48 20.57 0.59
C ALA A 146 10.33 21.62 0.48
N ASN A 147 10.63 22.91 0.26
CA ASN A 147 9.63 24.00 0.18
C ASN A 147 9.03 24.14 -1.21
N TRP A 148 7.72 23.96 -1.42
CA TRP A 148 7.19 23.69 -2.76
C TRP A 148 5.72 24.08 -2.98
N VAL A 149 5.21 23.78 -4.19
CA VAL A 149 3.80 23.97 -4.59
C VAL A 149 3.17 22.61 -4.94
N VAL A 150 2.04 22.27 -4.32
CA VAL A 150 1.27 21.09 -4.70
C VAL A 150 0.69 21.30 -6.10
N ILE A 151 0.96 20.43 -7.05
CA ILE A 151 0.46 20.58 -8.43
C ILE A 151 -0.60 19.55 -8.82
N LYS A 152 -0.73 18.48 -8.04
CA LYS A 152 -1.72 17.44 -8.29
C LYS A 152 -2.08 16.73 -7.00
N VAL A 153 -3.38 16.60 -6.73
CA VAL A 153 -3.90 15.82 -5.62
C VAL A 153 -4.89 14.81 -6.16
N LYS A 154 -4.48 13.54 -6.22
CA LYS A 154 -5.38 12.44 -6.51
C LYS A 154 -5.86 11.83 -5.20
N ASN A 155 -6.97 12.34 -4.68
CA ASN A 155 -7.63 11.80 -3.48
C ASN A 155 -8.78 10.83 -3.84
N THR A 156 -8.63 10.10 -4.93
CA THR A 156 -9.56 9.05 -5.34
C THR A 156 -8.81 7.73 -5.33
N GLU A 157 -9.45 6.69 -4.80
CA GLU A 157 -8.81 5.38 -4.67
C GLU A 157 -8.93 4.64 -6.00
N THR A 158 -7.93 4.85 -6.85
CA THR A 158 -7.77 4.26 -8.19
C THR A 158 -6.61 3.26 -8.21
N TRP A 159 -6.20 2.76 -9.39
CA TRP A 159 -5.22 1.69 -9.46
C TRP A 159 -3.81 2.08 -8.93
N ASP A 160 -3.40 3.30 -9.24
CA ASP A 160 -2.20 4.01 -8.75
C ASP A 160 -2.35 4.53 -7.30
N GLY A 161 -3.45 4.17 -6.62
CA GLY A 161 -3.76 4.66 -5.29
C GLY A 161 -4.04 6.16 -5.24
N LYS A 162 -4.12 6.68 -4.01
CA LYS A 162 -4.13 8.11 -3.78
C LYS A 162 -2.69 8.60 -3.81
N TYR A 163 -2.46 9.71 -4.49
CA TYR A 163 -1.14 10.31 -4.57
C TYR A 163 -1.20 11.83 -4.59
N VAL A 164 -0.05 12.41 -4.27
CA VAL A 164 0.19 13.84 -4.40
C VAL A 164 1.47 14.03 -5.22
N VAL A 165 1.42 14.97 -6.16
CA VAL A 165 2.60 15.45 -6.87
C VAL A 165 2.86 16.88 -6.44
N ILE A 166 4.12 17.13 -6.08
CA ILE A 166 4.60 18.42 -5.64
C ILE A 166 5.67 18.90 -6.60
N ARG A 167 5.55 20.14 -7.09
CA ARG A 167 6.52 20.76 -8.00
C ARG A 167 7.55 21.53 -7.23
N HIS A 168 8.79 21.33 -7.68
CA HIS A 168 9.97 21.82 -7.03
C HIS A 168 10.72 22.86 -7.85
N ASP A 169 10.62 24.17 -7.53
CA ASP A 169 11.26 25.24 -8.33
C ASP A 169 12.71 25.57 -7.90
N ASP A 170 13.59 25.79 -8.88
CA ASP A 170 14.98 26.23 -8.67
C ASP A 170 15.81 25.32 -7.73
N VAL A 171 15.58 24.00 -7.83
CA VAL A 171 16.29 22.98 -7.04
C VAL A 171 17.75 22.93 -7.47
N LYS A 172 18.67 23.01 -6.51
CA LYS A 172 20.09 22.76 -6.78
C LYS A 172 20.38 21.27 -6.68
N ASN A 173 20.78 20.67 -7.79
CA ASN A 173 21.04 19.24 -7.93
C ASN A 173 22.36 19.01 -8.69
N TRP A 174 23.42 18.54 -8.01
CA TRP A 174 24.78 18.41 -8.58
C TRP A 174 25.28 19.66 -9.36
N GLY A 175 24.92 20.85 -8.90
CA GLY A 175 25.33 22.12 -9.53
C GLY A 175 24.45 22.58 -10.69
N ILE A 176 23.45 21.79 -11.09
CA ILE A 176 22.40 22.19 -12.02
C ILE A 176 21.25 22.78 -11.21
N ILE A 177 20.66 23.87 -11.69
CA ILE A 177 19.42 24.43 -11.16
C ILE A 177 18.29 23.99 -12.08
N GLU A 178 17.36 23.20 -11.57
CA GLU A 178 16.26 22.65 -12.36
C GLU A 178 14.95 22.60 -11.58
N THR A 179 13.84 22.44 -12.30
CA THR A 179 12.54 22.12 -11.69
C THR A 179 12.40 20.61 -11.61
N LEU A 180 12.02 20.10 -10.45
CA LEU A 180 11.73 18.67 -10.22
C LEU A 180 10.29 18.48 -9.78
N TYR A 181 9.82 17.24 -9.74
CA TYR A 181 8.50 16.91 -9.23
C TYR A 181 8.60 15.67 -8.34
N SER A 182 8.32 15.79 -7.06
CA SER A 182 8.23 14.60 -6.19
C SER A 182 6.81 14.06 -6.19
N SER A 183 6.71 12.76 -6.39
CA SER A 183 5.47 12.01 -6.35
C SER A 183 5.47 11.10 -5.12
N TYR A 184 4.34 11.11 -4.42
CA TYR A 184 4.11 10.34 -3.22
C TYR A 184 2.84 9.53 -3.42
N GLU A 185 2.97 8.20 -3.48
CA GLU A 185 1.84 7.32 -3.76
C GLU A 185 1.59 6.35 -2.61
N HIS A 186 0.42 5.70 -2.67
CA HIS A 186 -0.12 4.84 -1.61
C HIS A 186 -0.47 5.61 -0.34
N LEU A 187 -1.18 6.73 -0.51
CA LEU A 187 -1.49 7.67 0.57
C LEU A 187 -2.91 7.52 1.13
N ASN A 188 -3.13 8.06 2.33
CA ASN A 188 -4.45 8.38 2.88
C ASN A 188 -4.37 9.68 3.72
N ASP A 189 -5.53 10.19 4.16
CA ASP A 189 -5.65 11.44 4.92
C ASP A 189 -4.86 12.60 4.28
N ILE A 190 -5.12 12.90 3.00
CA ILE A 190 -4.45 14.01 2.32
C ILE A 190 -5.01 15.33 2.85
N PHE A 191 -4.14 16.13 3.49
CA PHE A 191 -4.51 17.39 4.17
C PHE A 191 -4.23 18.64 3.33
N VAL A 192 -3.85 18.47 2.05
CA VAL A 192 -3.44 19.56 1.15
C VAL A 192 -4.33 19.64 -0.07
N GLU A 193 -4.46 20.85 -0.62
CA GLU A 193 -5.17 21.11 -1.87
C GLU A 193 -4.16 21.41 -2.99
N GLU A 194 -4.60 21.25 -4.24
CA GLU A 194 -3.80 21.69 -5.37
C GLU A 194 -3.51 23.19 -5.26
N TRP A 195 -2.28 23.56 -5.60
CA TRP A 195 -1.71 24.90 -5.55
C TRP A 195 -1.35 25.43 -4.15
N SER A 196 -1.52 24.63 -3.10
CA SER A 196 -1.01 24.98 -1.77
C SER A 196 0.52 25.09 -1.77
N LYS A 197 1.02 26.16 -1.14
CA LYS A 197 2.44 26.26 -0.76
C LYS A 197 2.69 25.45 0.50
N ILE A 198 3.79 24.73 0.49
CA ILE A 198 4.17 23.78 1.53
C ILE A 198 5.62 24.01 1.91
N SER A 199 5.94 23.97 3.20
CA SER A 199 7.32 24.04 3.68
C SER A 199 7.94 22.65 3.80
N ARG A 200 9.27 22.58 3.71
CA ARG A 200 10.02 21.37 4.02
C ARG A 200 9.65 20.86 5.40
N GLY A 201 9.36 19.56 5.50
CA GLY A 201 9.05 18.91 6.77
C GLY A 201 7.60 19.08 7.24
N ASP A 202 6.76 19.79 6.49
CA ASP A 202 5.31 19.79 6.73
C ASP A 202 4.76 18.37 6.54
N VAL A 203 3.89 17.95 7.45
CA VAL A 203 3.15 16.68 7.31
C VAL A 203 1.98 16.88 6.36
N LEU A 204 1.97 16.13 5.26
CA LEU A 204 1.05 16.43 4.16
C LEU A 204 -0.05 15.38 4.02
N TRP A 205 0.26 14.17 4.43
CA TRP A 205 -0.62 12.99 4.35
C TRP A 205 -0.03 11.86 5.19
N LYS A 206 -0.67 10.69 5.13
CA LYS A 206 -0.20 9.50 5.83
C LYS A 206 -0.07 8.32 4.88
N VAL A 207 0.83 7.40 5.22
CA VAL A 207 1.01 6.12 4.53
C VAL A 207 -0.29 5.30 4.60
N TRP A 208 -0.60 4.61 3.51
CA TRP A 208 -1.74 3.72 3.39
C TRP A 208 -1.36 2.45 2.63
N MET A 209 -2.37 1.62 2.40
CA MET A 209 -2.28 0.43 1.57
C MET A 209 -3.30 0.58 0.45
N THR A 210 -2.86 1.07 -0.70
CA THR A 210 -3.75 1.21 -1.86
C THR A 210 -3.54 0.06 -2.84
N TRP A 211 -4.64 -0.63 -3.14
CA TRP A 211 -4.86 -1.49 -4.31
C TRP A 211 -3.80 -2.55 -4.67
N ILE A 212 -2.68 -2.17 -5.27
CA ILE A 212 -1.63 -3.09 -5.76
C ILE A 212 -0.57 -3.41 -4.72
N THR A 213 -0.52 -2.59 -3.69
CA THR A 213 0.42 -2.67 -2.58
C THR A 213 0.08 -3.86 -1.70
N THR A 214 1.06 -4.72 -1.47
CA THR A 214 0.91 -5.97 -0.70
C THR A 214 1.28 -5.84 0.78
N THR A 215 1.94 -4.75 1.17
CA THR A 215 2.24 -4.31 2.54
C THR A 215 2.24 -2.79 2.59
N PRO A 216 1.79 -2.14 3.68
CA PRO A 216 1.90 -0.69 3.85
C PRO A 216 3.31 -0.15 3.57
N HIS A 217 3.39 0.80 2.64
CA HIS A 217 4.62 1.52 2.28
C HIS A 217 4.27 2.84 1.59
N LEU A 218 5.25 3.74 1.54
CA LEU A 218 5.24 4.91 0.69
C LEU A 218 5.99 4.59 -0.59
N HIS A 219 5.35 4.74 -1.75
CA HIS A 219 6.09 4.83 -3.01
C HIS A 219 6.55 6.28 -3.19
N PHE A 220 7.87 6.49 -3.28
CA PHE A 220 8.45 7.82 -3.38
C PHE A 220 9.33 7.94 -4.63
N GLN A 221 9.01 8.93 -5.47
CA GLN A 221 9.65 9.13 -6.77
C GLN A 221 9.94 10.61 -7.02
N ILE A 222 10.97 10.90 -7.81
CA ILE A 222 11.24 12.26 -8.29
C ILE A 222 11.40 12.26 -9.81
N ASP A 223 10.53 13.02 -10.46
CA ASP A 223 10.51 13.23 -11.90
C ASP A 223 11.23 14.51 -12.29
N LYS A 224 11.88 14.49 -13.45
CA LYS A 224 12.42 15.69 -14.08
C LYS A 224 11.31 16.48 -14.75
N LYS A 225 11.49 17.79 -14.92
CA LYS A 225 10.56 18.64 -15.69
C LYS A 225 10.29 18.16 -17.12
N VAL A 226 11.25 17.47 -17.73
CA VAL A 226 11.13 16.95 -19.10
C VAL A 226 10.18 15.76 -19.21
N SER A 227 9.74 15.18 -18.09
CA SER A 227 8.80 14.05 -18.10
C SER A 227 7.46 14.46 -18.69
N PRO A 228 6.83 13.60 -19.52
CA PRO A 228 5.58 13.94 -20.21
C PRO A 228 4.38 14.06 -19.26
N PHE A 229 4.44 13.44 -18.09
CA PHE A 229 3.41 13.48 -17.05
C PHE A 229 4.01 13.10 -15.69
N HIS A 230 3.26 13.38 -14.62
CA HIS A 230 3.65 13.12 -13.22
C HIS A 230 2.48 12.48 -12.44
N PRO A 231 2.70 11.42 -11.63
CA PRO A 231 3.94 10.63 -11.55
C PRO A 231 4.28 9.96 -12.88
N TYR A 232 5.55 9.98 -13.26
CA TYR A 232 6.00 9.35 -14.49
C TYR A 232 6.06 7.83 -14.38
N TRP A 233 5.65 7.12 -15.43
CA TRP A 233 5.82 5.67 -15.52
C TRP A 233 6.33 5.26 -16.91
N PRO A 234 7.32 4.35 -17.01
CA PRO A 234 8.10 4.16 -18.25
C PRO A 234 7.40 3.42 -19.39
N TYR A 235 6.26 2.76 -19.14
CA TYR A 235 5.52 1.99 -20.15
C TYR A 235 4.03 1.85 -19.83
N THR A 236 3.19 1.68 -20.83
CA THR A 236 1.75 1.45 -20.62
C THR A 236 1.43 -0.03 -20.41
N PHE A 237 0.22 -0.34 -19.91
CA PHE A 237 -0.29 -1.71 -19.92
C PHE A 237 -0.32 -2.33 -21.31
N GLN A 238 -0.53 -1.51 -22.35
CA GLN A 238 -0.52 -1.97 -23.72
C GLN A 238 0.90 -2.35 -24.16
N ASP A 239 1.92 -1.59 -23.75
CA ASP A 239 3.32 -1.91 -24.04
C ASP A 239 3.73 -3.23 -23.38
N ALA A 240 3.36 -3.45 -22.11
CA ALA A 240 3.58 -4.72 -21.42
C ALA A 240 2.88 -5.89 -22.13
N LYS A 241 1.60 -5.69 -22.52
CA LYS A 241 0.83 -6.70 -23.26
C LYS A 241 1.43 -7.02 -24.63
N ASN A 242 1.97 -6.02 -25.33
CA ASN A 242 2.62 -6.21 -26.64
C ASN A 242 3.82 -7.15 -26.56
N VAL A 243 4.50 -7.22 -25.42
CA VAL A 243 5.60 -8.17 -25.15
C VAL A 243 5.14 -9.40 -24.35
N SER A 244 3.83 -9.66 -24.27
CA SER A 244 3.23 -10.78 -23.54
C SER A 244 3.59 -10.83 -22.04
N LEU A 245 3.87 -9.67 -21.44
CA LEU A 245 4.13 -9.54 -20.01
C LEU A 245 2.94 -8.88 -19.31
N ASP A 246 2.72 -9.27 -18.06
CA ASP A 246 1.88 -8.47 -17.17
C ASP A 246 2.63 -7.22 -16.69
N PHE A 247 1.90 -6.29 -16.09
CA PHE A 247 2.46 -4.99 -15.67
C PHE A 247 3.68 -5.12 -14.75
N PHE A 248 3.70 -6.07 -13.80
CA PHE A 248 4.84 -6.24 -12.89
C PHE A 248 5.99 -6.97 -13.57
N TRP A 249 5.68 -7.91 -14.45
CA TRP A 249 6.68 -8.63 -15.22
C TRP A 249 7.40 -7.76 -16.24
N ALA A 250 6.74 -6.71 -16.72
CA ALA A 250 7.39 -5.69 -17.52
C ALA A 250 8.48 -4.94 -16.72
N VAL A 251 8.27 -4.68 -15.42
CA VAL A 251 9.33 -4.15 -14.53
C VAL A 251 10.50 -5.13 -14.46
N ASP A 252 10.19 -6.39 -14.13
CA ASP A 252 11.12 -7.51 -14.03
C ASP A 252 11.67 -7.99 -15.39
N ALA A 253 11.35 -7.30 -16.47
CA ALA A 253 11.91 -7.51 -17.81
C ALA A 253 12.52 -6.22 -18.36
N TRP A 254 12.73 -5.21 -17.50
CA TRP A 254 13.41 -3.96 -17.82
C TRP A 254 12.68 -3.09 -18.85
N LEU A 255 11.38 -3.32 -19.08
CA LEU A 255 10.64 -2.62 -20.11
C LEU A 255 10.64 -1.11 -19.82
N GLY A 256 11.13 -0.31 -20.76
CA GLY A 256 11.18 1.14 -20.61
C GLY A 256 12.17 1.65 -19.57
N LYS A 257 13.15 0.83 -19.14
CA LYS A 257 14.22 1.27 -18.23
C LYS A 257 14.90 2.56 -18.69
N GLU A 258 15.23 2.66 -19.98
CA GLU A 258 15.91 3.83 -20.55
C GLU A 258 15.07 5.09 -20.36
N ASN A 259 13.74 4.95 -20.50
CA ASN A 259 12.80 6.05 -20.25
C ASN A 259 12.76 6.41 -18.77
N ALA A 260 12.70 5.43 -17.87
CA ALA A 260 12.73 5.71 -16.43
C ALA A 260 14.00 6.47 -16.04
N ILE A 261 15.19 6.07 -16.52
CA ILE A 261 16.45 6.81 -16.30
C ILE A 261 16.40 8.22 -16.91
N ALA A 262 15.82 8.35 -18.11
CA ALA A 262 15.73 9.63 -18.81
C ALA A 262 14.84 10.63 -18.05
N PHE A 263 13.73 10.16 -17.49
CA PHE A 263 12.65 11.00 -16.96
C PHE A 263 12.61 11.11 -15.43
N THR A 264 13.34 10.26 -14.69
CA THR A 264 13.43 10.36 -13.22
C THR A 264 14.86 10.59 -12.75
N ILE A 265 15.00 10.94 -11.48
CA ILE A 265 16.30 10.96 -10.78
C ILE A 265 16.27 10.01 -9.61
N HIS A 266 17.44 9.61 -9.13
CA HIS A 266 17.55 8.79 -7.93
C HIS A 266 17.04 9.58 -6.69
N PRO A 267 15.90 9.18 -6.10
CA PRO A 267 15.22 10.01 -5.11
C PRO A 267 15.96 10.09 -3.78
N MET A 268 16.48 8.96 -3.29
CA MET A 268 17.21 8.90 -2.03
C MET A 268 18.60 9.50 -2.12
N GLU A 269 19.29 9.36 -3.25
CA GLU A 269 20.57 10.04 -3.49
C GLU A 269 20.39 11.56 -3.51
N PHE A 270 19.35 12.05 -4.21
CA PHE A 270 18.98 13.46 -4.21
C PHE A 270 18.71 13.99 -2.80
N ILE A 271 17.89 13.29 -2.00
CA ILE A 271 17.62 13.70 -0.63
C ILE A 271 18.91 13.73 0.18
N GLN A 272 19.66 12.62 0.25
CA GLN A 272 20.81 12.50 1.14
C GLN A 272 21.93 13.50 0.84
N ASN A 273 22.13 13.86 -0.43
CA ASN A 273 23.16 14.82 -0.84
C ASN A 273 22.76 16.28 -0.59
N ASN A 274 21.49 16.54 -0.30
CA ASN A 274 20.96 17.89 -0.10
C ASN A 274 20.34 18.10 1.28
N LEU A 275 20.52 17.16 2.23
CA LEU A 275 19.92 17.23 3.55
C LEU A 275 20.20 18.56 4.22
N ALA A 276 19.14 19.18 4.73
CA ALA A 276 19.23 20.39 5.53
C ALA A 276 20.03 20.11 6.81
N LYS A 277 20.81 21.10 7.25
CA LYS A 277 21.60 21.00 8.49
C LYS A 277 20.74 20.99 9.76
N GLU A 278 19.48 21.44 9.67
CA GLU A 278 18.53 21.52 10.79
C GLU A 278 17.23 20.78 10.42
N PRO A 279 16.86 19.69 11.12
CA PRO A 279 15.60 19.01 10.88
C PRO A 279 14.43 19.88 11.39
N LYS A 280 13.63 20.40 10.46
CA LYS A 280 12.32 21.00 10.78
C LYS A 280 11.25 19.92 10.57
N MET A 281 10.52 19.58 11.63
CA MET A 281 9.33 18.73 11.53
C MET A 281 8.14 19.59 11.90
N ASN A 282 7.29 19.88 10.92
CA ASN A 282 6.16 20.79 11.10
C ASN A 282 4.85 20.00 11.10
N SER A 283 3.87 20.45 11.86
CA SER A 283 2.50 19.94 11.78
C SER A 283 1.90 20.17 10.39
N ALA A 284 0.81 19.47 10.06
CA ALA A 284 0.12 19.70 8.80
C ALA A 284 -0.26 21.18 8.62
N PRO A 285 -0.13 21.72 7.40
CA PRO A 285 -0.45 23.12 7.13
C PRO A 285 -1.93 23.39 7.45
N ILE A 286 -2.18 24.44 8.24
CA ILE A 286 -3.54 24.92 8.48
C ILE A 286 -4.01 25.58 7.18
N ILE A 287 -5.14 25.13 6.65
CA ILE A 287 -5.74 25.76 5.47
C ILE A 287 -6.16 27.19 5.87
N ASP A 288 -5.36 28.18 5.49
CA ASP A 288 -5.74 29.59 5.57
C ASP A 288 -6.87 29.83 4.57
N THR A 289 -8.12 29.69 5.03
CA THR A 289 -9.27 30.22 4.30
C THR A 289 -9.13 31.73 4.22
N ILE A 290 -8.78 32.22 3.04
CA ILE A 290 -8.84 33.65 2.71
C ILE A 290 -10.30 34.09 2.85
N ASN A 291 -10.63 34.74 3.96
CA ASN A 291 -11.80 35.60 4.08
C ASN A 291 -11.31 37.02 4.40
N ALA A 292 -11.71 37.95 3.54
CA ALA A 292 -11.43 39.36 3.65
C ALA A 292 -12.23 40.02 4.78
N SER A 293 -11.55 40.91 5.53
CA SER A 293 -12.04 41.94 6.46
C SER A 293 -12.63 41.43 7.80
N GLU A 294 -12.33 41.97 8.99
CA GLU A 294 -11.93 43.32 9.40
C GLU A 294 -10.85 43.29 10.50
N GLN A 295 -9.95 44.28 10.47
CA GLN A 295 -9.05 44.62 11.57
C GLN A 295 -9.82 45.24 12.74
N THR A 296 -9.39 44.94 13.97
CA THR A 296 -9.05 45.97 15.00
C THR A 296 -8.23 45.34 16.14
N PRO A 297 -7.43 46.14 16.88
CA PRO A 297 -6.10 45.74 17.34
C PRO A 297 -5.96 45.39 18.85
N ASN A 298 -4.82 44.77 19.15
CA ASN A 298 -4.25 44.32 20.44
C ASN A 298 -4.42 45.26 21.66
N PRO A 299 -4.13 44.74 22.88
CA PRO A 299 -2.90 45.20 23.51
C PRO A 299 -2.02 44.12 24.14
N VAL A 300 -0.73 44.43 24.07
CA VAL A 300 0.47 43.79 24.61
C VAL A 300 0.57 43.99 26.13
N VAL A 301 1.08 42.99 26.87
CA VAL A 301 1.78 43.22 28.14
C VAL A 301 3.03 42.35 28.20
N SER A 302 4.17 43.02 28.35
CA SER A 302 5.53 42.51 28.60
C SER A 302 5.85 42.70 30.08
N LEU A 303 6.52 41.74 30.73
CA LEU A 303 7.35 42.00 31.91
C LEU A 303 8.60 41.10 31.91
N GLN A 304 9.75 41.73 32.18
CA GLN A 304 11.10 41.18 32.30
C GLN A 304 11.41 40.72 33.75
N ASP A 305 12.35 39.77 33.86
CA ASP A 305 13.13 39.29 35.04
C ASP A 305 13.88 40.42 35.81
N PRO A 306 14.61 40.24 36.97
CA PRO A 306 15.35 39.05 37.52
C PRO A 306 15.45 39.03 39.11
N PRO A 307 16.51 38.58 39.87
CA PRO A 307 17.58 37.54 39.74
C PRO A 307 17.81 36.60 40.99
N LYS A 308 18.65 35.52 40.81
CA LYS A 308 19.58 34.74 41.72
C LYS A 308 19.26 34.51 43.23
N THR A 309 19.55 33.36 43.89
CA THR A 309 20.89 32.82 44.27
C THR A 309 20.81 31.45 45.06
N ALA A 310 21.89 30.64 44.98
CA ALA A 310 22.57 29.78 46.00
C ALA A 310 22.10 28.37 46.48
N GLU A 311 22.96 27.37 46.17
CA GLU A 311 23.64 26.31 46.99
C GLU A 311 22.90 25.17 47.77
N SER A 312 23.23 23.91 47.36
CA SER A 312 23.80 22.71 48.07
C SER A 312 23.33 22.29 49.48
N PRO A 313 23.30 20.97 49.86
CA PRO A 313 24.47 20.06 49.79
C PRO A 313 24.23 18.54 49.54
N VAL A 314 25.38 17.85 49.44
CA VAL A 314 25.67 16.44 49.14
C VAL A 314 25.65 15.57 50.42
N LEU A 315 25.32 14.28 50.30
CA LEU A 315 25.67 13.24 51.29
C LEU A 315 26.33 12.02 50.62
N ALA A 316 27.46 11.61 51.20
CA ALA A 316 28.26 10.43 50.86
C ALA A 316 27.99 9.28 51.83
N ILE A 317 28.16 8.02 51.38
CA ILE A 317 28.35 6.84 52.26
C ILE A 317 29.40 5.91 51.62
N GLU A 318 30.36 5.47 52.43
CA GLU A 318 31.52 4.64 52.11
C GLU A 318 31.30 3.12 52.27
N THR A 319 31.84 2.34 51.32
CA THR A 319 32.63 1.07 51.33
C THR A 319 32.26 -0.15 52.23
N PRO A 320 32.62 -1.41 51.84
CA PRO A 320 33.99 -1.92 51.99
C PRO A 320 34.53 -2.84 50.86
N ALA A 321 35.86 -3.01 50.88
CA ALA A 321 36.70 -3.79 49.96
C ALA A 321 36.64 -5.32 50.17
N VAL A 322 36.92 -6.09 49.11
CA VAL A 322 37.31 -7.51 49.18
C VAL A 322 38.50 -7.77 48.26
N ASN A 323 39.51 -8.44 48.81
CA ASN A 323 40.80 -8.75 48.20
C ASN A 323 40.73 -9.89 47.17
N VAL A 324 41.62 -9.77 46.19
CA VAL A 324 41.89 -10.63 45.05
C VAL A 324 42.61 -11.91 45.48
N ALA A 325 42.14 -13.06 45.00
CA ALA A 325 42.89 -14.31 44.97
C ALA A 325 43.17 -14.70 43.51
N ASP A 326 44.45 -14.91 43.24
CA ASP A 326 45.07 -15.23 41.96
C ASP A 326 44.73 -16.68 41.54
N THR A 327 44.02 -16.83 40.42
CA THR A 327 43.93 -18.10 39.68
C THR A 327 44.00 -17.81 38.19
N THR A 328 45.08 -18.27 37.56
CA THR A 328 45.28 -18.21 36.12
C THR A 328 44.40 -19.27 35.43
N PRO A 329 43.47 -18.90 34.51
CA PRO A 329 42.77 -19.87 33.70
C PRO A 329 43.54 -20.11 32.39
N VAL A 330 43.87 -21.38 32.18
CA VAL A 330 44.41 -21.95 30.94
C VAL A 330 43.51 -21.58 29.75
N VAL A 331 44.10 -21.04 28.69
CA VAL A 331 43.43 -20.74 27.41
C VAL A 331 43.06 -22.05 26.71
N PRO A 332 41.77 -22.39 26.50
CA PRO A 332 41.39 -23.46 25.59
C PRO A 332 41.55 -22.96 24.15
N ALA A 333 42.17 -23.78 23.29
CA ALA A 333 42.18 -23.53 21.85
C ALA A 333 40.73 -23.36 21.32
N PRO A 334 40.48 -22.43 20.38
CA PRO A 334 39.14 -22.13 19.91
C PRO A 334 38.52 -23.35 19.25
N VAL A 335 37.41 -23.81 19.82
CA VAL A 335 36.50 -24.75 19.16
C VAL A 335 35.98 -24.06 17.91
N ILE A 336 36.37 -24.56 16.74
CA ILE A 336 35.84 -24.11 15.46
C ILE A 336 34.34 -24.39 15.48
N ALA A 337 33.54 -23.33 15.61
CA ALA A 337 32.10 -23.42 15.46
C ALA A 337 31.80 -23.94 14.04
N PRO A 338 30.86 -24.89 13.87
CA PRO A 338 30.42 -25.26 12.53
C PRO A 338 29.91 -24.00 11.82
N ALA A 339 30.38 -23.79 10.60
CA ALA A 339 30.02 -22.63 9.80
C ALA A 339 28.50 -22.46 9.74
N PRO A 340 27.96 -21.23 9.87
CA PRO A 340 26.55 -20.97 9.64
C PRO A 340 26.20 -21.46 8.23
N ILE A 341 25.20 -22.32 8.12
CA ILE A 341 24.66 -22.73 6.83
C ILE A 341 24.08 -21.48 6.19
N ALA A 342 24.80 -20.90 5.23
CA ALA A 342 24.29 -19.79 4.43
C ALA A 342 22.95 -20.22 3.80
N LEU A 343 21.91 -19.40 3.99
CA LEU A 343 20.67 -19.53 3.21
C LEU A 343 21.06 -19.33 1.75
N GLN A 344 21.22 -20.44 1.03
CA GLN A 344 21.49 -20.38 -0.40
C GLN A 344 20.33 -19.64 -1.09
N PRO A 345 20.61 -18.84 -2.13
CA PRO A 345 19.56 -18.26 -2.96
C PRO A 345 18.61 -19.39 -3.37
N LEU A 346 17.31 -19.17 -3.16
CA LEU A 346 16.32 -20.18 -3.45
C LEU A 346 16.45 -20.55 -4.94
N PRO A 347 16.56 -21.84 -5.28
CA PRO A 347 16.68 -22.23 -6.68
C PRO A 347 15.44 -21.80 -7.46
N GLU A 348 15.59 -21.46 -8.75
CA GLU A 348 14.57 -20.82 -9.62
C GLU A 348 13.17 -21.47 -9.62
N TRP A 349 13.06 -22.71 -9.15
CA TRP A 349 11.79 -23.43 -9.02
C TRP A 349 11.04 -23.16 -7.70
N VAL A 350 11.65 -22.53 -6.71
CA VAL A 350 11.00 -22.15 -5.44
C VAL A 350 10.29 -20.82 -5.65
N VAL A 351 8.96 -20.89 -5.62
CA VAL A 351 8.10 -19.71 -5.78
C VAL A 351 7.80 -19.03 -4.45
N PHE A 352 7.65 -19.80 -3.37
CA PHE A 352 7.36 -19.29 -2.04
C PHE A 352 8.30 -19.91 -1.00
N ARG A 353 8.89 -19.08 -0.14
CA ARG A 353 9.86 -19.46 0.91
C ARG A 353 9.30 -20.47 1.90
N ASP A 354 8.05 -20.31 2.28
CA ASP A 354 7.33 -21.17 3.22
C ASP A 354 6.70 -22.41 2.56
N ILE A 355 6.90 -22.61 1.24
CA ILE A 355 6.42 -23.77 0.49
C ILE A 355 7.60 -24.49 -0.20
N PRO A 356 8.30 -25.41 0.50
CA PRO A 356 9.37 -26.19 -0.12
C PRO A 356 8.83 -27.17 -1.18
N LYS A 357 9.68 -27.63 -2.11
CA LYS A 357 9.29 -28.59 -3.18
C LYS A 357 8.59 -29.84 -2.67
N SER A 358 9.02 -30.31 -1.50
CA SER A 358 8.50 -31.49 -0.83
C SER A 358 7.10 -31.26 -0.25
N SER A 359 6.64 -30.01 -0.15
CA SER A 359 5.31 -29.68 0.34
C SER A 359 4.23 -30.18 -0.61
N LYS A 360 3.17 -30.74 -0.04
CA LYS A 360 1.94 -31.10 -0.78
C LYS A 360 1.24 -29.88 -1.41
N LEU A 361 1.61 -28.67 -1.00
CA LEU A 361 1.09 -27.42 -1.56
C LEU A 361 1.90 -26.92 -2.76
N PHE A 362 3.12 -27.41 -2.97
CA PHE A 362 4.07 -26.86 -3.93
C PHE A 362 3.49 -26.70 -5.34
N TRP A 363 2.92 -27.76 -5.91
CA TRP A 363 2.36 -27.69 -7.26
C TRP A 363 1.14 -26.79 -7.36
N ALA A 364 0.32 -26.74 -6.30
CA ALA A 364 -0.87 -25.91 -6.27
C ALA A 364 -0.49 -24.43 -6.19
N THR A 365 0.38 -24.06 -5.26
CA THR A 365 0.82 -22.67 -5.08
C THR A 365 1.65 -22.19 -6.26
N LYS A 366 2.54 -23.05 -6.79
CA LYS A 366 3.26 -22.77 -8.05
C LYS A 366 2.30 -22.51 -9.20
N TYR A 367 1.28 -23.34 -9.39
CA TYR A 367 0.30 -23.11 -10.46
C TYR A 367 -0.42 -21.77 -10.31
N LEU A 368 -0.87 -21.44 -9.09
CA LEU A 368 -1.54 -20.16 -8.85
C LEU A 368 -0.62 -18.98 -9.13
N TYR A 369 0.67 -19.09 -8.82
CA TYR A 369 1.67 -18.09 -9.17
C TYR A 369 1.91 -17.99 -10.67
N ASP A 370 2.14 -19.12 -11.35
CA ASP A 370 2.38 -19.19 -12.79
C ASP A 370 1.18 -18.66 -13.60
N LYS A 371 -0.04 -18.74 -13.06
CA LYS A 371 -1.27 -18.20 -13.65
C LYS A 371 -1.62 -16.79 -13.16
N SER A 372 -0.73 -16.14 -12.42
CA SER A 372 -0.91 -14.80 -11.85
C SER A 372 -2.17 -14.66 -10.97
N ILE A 373 -2.69 -15.77 -10.44
CA ILE A 373 -3.83 -15.82 -9.53
C ILE A 373 -3.43 -15.17 -8.20
N THR A 374 -2.25 -15.51 -7.68
CA THR A 374 -1.65 -14.84 -6.52
C THR A 374 -0.13 -14.82 -6.60
N ARG A 375 0.48 -13.74 -6.11
CA ARG A 375 1.93 -13.58 -5.99
C ARG A 375 2.43 -13.82 -4.55
N GLY A 376 1.57 -14.33 -3.66
CA GLY A 376 1.88 -14.48 -2.24
C GLY A 376 1.98 -13.12 -1.54
N PHE A 377 2.83 -13.05 -0.54
CA PHE A 377 3.12 -11.84 0.22
C PHE A 377 4.54 -11.35 -0.11
N GLU A 378 4.83 -10.09 0.23
CA GLU A 378 6.14 -9.49 -0.08
C GLU A 378 7.33 -10.15 0.62
N ASP A 379 7.11 -11.01 1.62
CA ASP A 379 8.18 -11.78 2.27
C ASP A 379 8.51 -13.07 1.49
N TRP A 380 7.95 -13.20 0.28
CA TRP A 380 7.99 -14.39 -0.56
C TRP A 380 7.28 -15.58 0.08
N GLU A 381 6.40 -15.36 1.04
CA GLU A 381 5.61 -16.42 1.63
C GLU A 381 4.24 -16.53 0.96
N PHE A 382 3.68 -17.73 0.96
CA PHE A 382 2.31 -18.00 0.56
C PHE A 382 1.34 -17.86 1.75
N LYS A 383 1.86 -18.04 2.97
CA LYS A 383 1.17 -18.13 4.27
C LYS A 383 0.00 -19.10 4.22
N PRO A 384 0.27 -20.41 4.02
CA PRO A 384 -0.76 -21.41 3.77
C PRO A 384 -1.75 -21.56 4.92
N TRP A 385 -1.38 -21.16 6.13
CA TRP A 385 -2.20 -21.27 7.33
C TRP A 385 -3.09 -20.04 7.58
N ASN A 386 -2.87 -18.94 6.87
CA ASN A 386 -3.74 -17.76 6.96
C ASN A 386 -5.07 -17.99 6.26
N THR A 387 -6.07 -17.18 6.57
CA THR A 387 -7.37 -17.20 5.88
C THR A 387 -7.37 -16.26 4.67
N LEU A 388 -8.43 -16.31 3.85
CA LEU A 388 -8.70 -15.31 2.80
C LEU A 388 -9.86 -14.41 3.21
N THR A 389 -9.72 -13.13 2.90
CA THR A 389 -10.83 -12.18 2.92
C THR A 389 -11.79 -12.45 1.74
N ARG A 390 -13.03 -12.00 1.87
CA ARG A 390 -14.06 -12.12 0.83
C ARG A 390 -13.65 -11.48 -0.50
N GLN A 391 -12.93 -10.35 -0.45
CA GLN A 391 -12.42 -9.68 -1.65
C GLN A 391 -11.24 -10.42 -2.31
N GLU A 392 -10.29 -10.95 -1.52
CA GLU A 392 -9.14 -11.69 -2.08
C GLU A 392 -9.61 -12.96 -2.78
N TRP A 393 -10.53 -13.68 -2.14
CA TRP A 393 -11.15 -14.87 -2.72
C TRP A 393 -11.82 -14.58 -4.06
N LEU A 394 -12.60 -13.50 -4.10
CA LEU A 394 -13.29 -13.07 -5.31
C LEU A 394 -12.29 -12.90 -6.45
N ILE A 395 -11.17 -12.22 -6.22
CA ILE A 395 -10.13 -12.02 -7.22
C ILE A 395 -9.56 -13.36 -7.70
N PHE A 396 -9.34 -14.32 -6.78
CA PHE A 396 -8.78 -15.63 -7.12
C PHE A 396 -9.68 -16.39 -8.11
N VAL A 397 -11.00 -16.40 -7.90
CA VAL A 397 -11.96 -17.07 -8.80
C VAL A 397 -11.97 -16.43 -10.19
N PHE A 398 -12.02 -15.10 -10.24
CA PHE A 398 -12.02 -14.38 -11.52
C PHE A 398 -10.78 -14.67 -12.33
N LYS A 399 -9.62 -14.65 -11.69
CA LYS A 399 -8.35 -14.97 -12.33
C LYS A 399 -8.27 -16.45 -12.75
N LEU A 400 -8.78 -17.37 -11.94
CA LEU A 400 -8.79 -18.81 -12.25
C LEU A 400 -9.59 -19.13 -13.53
N TYR A 401 -10.77 -18.52 -13.67
CA TYR A 401 -11.66 -18.74 -14.81
C TYR A 401 -11.49 -17.71 -15.94
N ASN A 402 -10.58 -16.75 -15.79
CA ASN A 402 -10.35 -15.66 -16.74
C ASN A 402 -11.66 -14.93 -17.10
N ILE A 403 -12.48 -14.63 -16.08
CA ILE A 403 -13.78 -13.99 -16.25
C ILE A 403 -13.54 -12.53 -16.63
N ALA A 404 -14.06 -12.11 -17.78
CA ALA A 404 -13.98 -10.73 -18.24
C ALA A 404 -14.72 -9.78 -17.28
N LEU A 405 -14.10 -8.63 -17.00
CA LEU A 405 -14.68 -7.58 -16.17
C LEU A 405 -15.41 -6.56 -17.04
N ASP A 406 -16.56 -6.11 -16.57
CA ASP A 406 -17.38 -5.11 -17.27
C ASP A 406 -17.09 -3.69 -16.73
N SER A 407 -17.48 -2.67 -17.49
CA SER A 407 -17.34 -1.26 -17.12
C SER A 407 -18.12 -0.89 -15.84
N GLN A 408 -17.61 0.07 -15.07
CA GLN A 408 -18.13 0.45 -13.75
C GLN A 408 -19.60 0.91 -13.76
N ARG A 409 -20.37 0.42 -12.78
CA ARG A 409 -21.75 0.85 -12.48
C ARG A 409 -21.90 1.08 -10.97
N SER A 410 -22.93 1.81 -10.57
CA SER A 410 -23.30 1.94 -9.17
C SER A 410 -23.79 0.59 -8.62
N LEU A 411 -23.15 0.13 -7.54
CA LEU A 411 -23.49 -1.11 -6.84
C LEU A 411 -24.37 -0.85 -5.62
N PRO A 412 -25.19 -1.83 -5.18
CA PRO A 412 -26.10 -1.67 -4.04
C PRO A 412 -25.42 -1.74 -2.66
N PHE A 413 -24.09 -1.80 -2.60
CA PHE A 413 -23.33 -1.99 -1.36
C PHE A 413 -22.92 -0.65 -0.75
N ASN A 414 -23.32 -0.40 0.51
CA ASN A 414 -23.01 0.83 1.24
C ASN A 414 -21.58 0.90 1.77
N ASP A 415 -20.95 -0.26 1.95
CA ASP A 415 -19.58 -0.46 2.44
C ASP A 415 -18.56 -0.58 1.30
N ILE A 416 -19.00 -0.46 0.05
CA ILE A 416 -18.12 -0.43 -1.14
C ILE A 416 -18.29 0.91 -1.81
N LYS A 417 -17.21 1.68 -1.88
CA LYS A 417 -17.19 2.94 -2.63
C LYS A 417 -17.33 2.63 -4.12
N SER A 418 -18.04 3.48 -4.88
CA SER A 418 -18.31 3.26 -6.31
C SER A 418 -17.05 3.19 -7.19
N TRP A 419 -15.93 3.72 -6.70
CA TRP A 419 -14.62 3.67 -7.35
C TRP A 419 -13.70 2.56 -6.83
N ALA A 420 -14.11 1.80 -5.80
CA ALA A 420 -13.29 0.73 -5.26
C ALA A 420 -12.98 -0.28 -6.37
N PHE A 421 -11.74 -0.76 -6.44
CA PHE A 421 -11.31 -1.68 -7.49
C PHE A 421 -12.19 -2.92 -7.66
N ILE A 422 -12.82 -3.35 -6.55
CA ILE A 422 -13.57 -4.59 -6.46
C ILE A 422 -14.91 -4.41 -7.18
N VAL A 423 -15.31 -3.17 -7.48
CA VAL A 423 -16.56 -2.81 -8.16
C VAL A 423 -16.76 -3.56 -9.48
N PRO A 424 -15.85 -3.55 -10.47
CA PRO A 424 -16.02 -4.33 -11.70
C PRO A 424 -16.21 -5.83 -11.44
N TYR A 425 -15.53 -6.37 -10.42
CA TYR A 425 -15.68 -7.77 -10.06
C TYR A 425 -17.02 -8.06 -9.36
N LEU A 426 -17.42 -7.23 -8.40
CA LEU A 426 -18.72 -7.33 -7.73
C LEU A 426 -19.88 -7.15 -8.70
N GLN A 427 -19.76 -6.23 -9.65
CA GLN A 427 -20.71 -6.03 -10.74
C GLN A 427 -20.89 -7.32 -11.51
N LYS A 428 -19.78 -7.89 -12.02
CA LYS A 428 -19.82 -9.12 -12.78
C LYS A 428 -20.39 -10.29 -11.97
N TRP A 429 -20.12 -10.35 -10.68
CA TRP A 429 -20.68 -11.36 -9.79
C TRP A 429 -22.18 -11.21 -9.51
N ILE A 430 -22.67 -9.99 -9.39
CA ILE A 430 -24.11 -9.74 -9.32
C ILE A 430 -24.77 -10.17 -10.64
N ASP A 431 -24.16 -9.85 -11.78
CA ASP A 431 -24.68 -10.19 -13.10
C ASP A 431 -24.70 -11.71 -13.34
N LEU A 432 -23.72 -12.42 -12.79
CA LEU A 432 -23.65 -13.88 -12.78
C LEU A 432 -24.47 -14.54 -11.64
N TRP A 433 -25.24 -13.75 -10.86
CA TRP A 433 -26.04 -14.23 -9.71
C TRP A 433 -25.23 -15.03 -8.68
N LEU A 434 -23.95 -14.71 -8.53
CA LEU A 434 -23.01 -15.39 -7.65
C LEU A 434 -23.19 -14.98 -6.19
N ILE A 435 -23.54 -13.70 -5.95
CA ILE A 435 -23.80 -13.12 -4.63
C ILE A 435 -25.18 -12.44 -4.57
N ALA A 436 -25.79 -12.40 -3.40
CA ALA A 436 -27.04 -11.69 -3.18
C ALA A 436 -26.84 -10.16 -3.18
N ARG A 437 -27.84 -9.41 -3.66
CA ARG A 437 -27.89 -7.95 -3.58
C ARG A 437 -28.27 -7.49 -2.18
N ASN A 438 -27.40 -7.73 -1.20
CA ASN A 438 -27.52 -7.17 0.14
C ASN A 438 -26.96 -5.73 0.19
N LYS A 439 -27.31 -4.96 1.22
CA LYS A 439 -26.82 -3.59 1.41
C LYS A 439 -25.33 -3.50 1.81
N GLN A 440 -24.69 -4.62 2.13
CA GLN A 440 -23.29 -4.69 2.54
C GLN A 440 -22.60 -5.90 1.90
N PHE A 441 -21.35 -5.74 1.48
CA PHE A 441 -20.50 -6.81 0.92
C PHE A 441 -19.52 -7.42 1.94
N ARG A 442 -18.99 -6.58 2.83
CA ARG A 442 -18.00 -6.84 3.88
C ARG A 442 -16.67 -7.38 3.32
N PRO A 443 -15.91 -6.56 2.59
CA PRO A 443 -14.78 -7.03 1.77
C PRO A 443 -13.64 -7.67 2.58
N ASN A 444 -13.42 -7.20 3.81
CA ASN A 444 -12.33 -7.64 4.68
C ASN A 444 -12.70 -8.80 5.61
N ASP A 445 -13.98 -9.20 5.65
CA ASP A 445 -14.39 -10.35 6.46
C ASP A 445 -13.78 -11.63 5.88
N THR A 446 -13.50 -12.60 6.76
CA THR A 446 -13.07 -13.93 6.31
C THR A 446 -14.24 -14.67 5.67
N ILE A 447 -13.98 -15.44 4.61
CA ILE A 447 -15.00 -16.23 3.92
C ILE A 447 -15.20 -17.62 4.57
N SER A 448 -16.45 -18.06 4.71
CA SER A 448 -16.76 -19.41 5.20
C SER A 448 -16.59 -20.49 4.12
N ARG A 449 -16.47 -21.76 4.52
CA ARG A 449 -16.39 -22.90 3.61
C ARG A 449 -17.59 -22.99 2.67
N ALA A 450 -18.79 -22.78 3.20
CA ALA A 450 -20.03 -22.83 2.42
C ALA A 450 -20.09 -21.72 1.36
N GLU A 451 -19.70 -20.50 1.73
CA GLU A 451 -19.63 -19.37 0.80
C GLU A 451 -18.59 -19.63 -0.29
N PHE A 452 -17.38 -20.02 0.10
CA PHE A 452 -16.29 -20.37 -0.80
C PHE A 452 -16.72 -21.42 -1.84
N VAL A 453 -17.26 -22.56 -1.38
CA VAL A 453 -17.68 -23.65 -2.27
C VAL A 453 -18.82 -23.24 -3.18
N THR A 454 -19.81 -22.53 -2.66
CA THR A 454 -20.94 -22.07 -3.46
C THR A 454 -20.46 -21.23 -4.64
N MET A 455 -19.56 -20.29 -4.38
CA MET A 455 -19.09 -19.35 -5.40
C MET A 455 -18.17 -20.04 -6.40
N LEU A 456 -17.33 -20.97 -5.95
CA LEU A 456 -16.50 -21.78 -6.83
C LEU A 456 -17.33 -22.63 -7.79
N ILE A 457 -18.34 -23.34 -7.28
CA ILE A 457 -19.20 -24.21 -8.09
C ILE A 457 -19.99 -23.40 -9.10
N LYS A 458 -20.62 -22.31 -8.67
CA LYS A 458 -21.33 -21.43 -9.61
C LYS A 458 -20.40 -20.87 -10.69
N ALA A 459 -19.20 -20.40 -10.34
CA ALA A 459 -18.23 -19.88 -11.32
C ALA A 459 -17.69 -20.96 -12.26
N SER A 460 -17.64 -22.22 -11.80
CA SER A 460 -17.24 -23.37 -12.61
C SER A 460 -18.32 -23.84 -13.61
N ASN A 461 -19.54 -23.30 -13.51
CA ASN A 461 -20.70 -23.70 -14.33
C ASN A 461 -21.00 -25.22 -14.28
N LYS A 462 -20.70 -25.88 -13.16
CA LYS A 462 -20.98 -27.30 -12.96
C LYS A 462 -22.47 -27.52 -12.64
N ILE A 463 -23.01 -28.62 -13.13
CA ILE A 463 -24.41 -29.00 -12.90
C ILE A 463 -24.61 -29.31 -11.42
N LEU A 464 -25.60 -28.65 -10.80
CA LEU A 464 -25.89 -28.84 -9.38
C LEU A 464 -26.51 -30.21 -9.13
N ILE A 465 -25.97 -30.91 -8.14
CA ILE A 465 -26.51 -32.14 -7.61
C ILE A 465 -27.44 -31.79 -6.44
N ASN A 466 -28.70 -32.19 -6.57
CA ASN A 466 -29.68 -32.12 -5.47
C ASN A 466 -29.87 -33.54 -4.94
N SER A 467 -29.31 -33.82 -3.76
CA SER A 467 -29.45 -35.12 -3.08
C SER A 467 -30.37 -34.98 -1.88
N TRP A 468 -31.26 -35.95 -1.68
CA TRP A 468 -32.04 -36.08 -0.44
C TRP A 468 -31.20 -36.66 0.71
N ASN A 469 -30.07 -37.31 0.38
CA ASN A 469 -29.11 -37.86 1.33
C ASN A 469 -27.85 -37.01 1.29
N ALA A 470 -27.65 -36.18 2.32
CA ALA A 470 -26.47 -35.33 2.43
C ALA A 470 -25.20 -36.17 2.69
N TRP A 471 -24.08 -35.79 2.07
CA TRP A 471 -22.79 -36.45 2.34
C TRP A 471 -22.26 -36.17 3.75
N PHE A 472 -22.72 -35.10 4.39
CA PHE A 472 -22.26 -34.65 5.70
C PHE A 472 -23.42 -34.51 6.68
N ILE A 473 -23.19 -34.91 7.94
CA ILE A 473 -24.24 -34.90 8.97
C ILE A 473 -24.66 -33.48 9.41
N ASP A 474 -23.82 -32.48 9.12
CA ASP A 474 -24.02 -31.08 9.48
C ASP A 474 -24.38 -30.20 8.27
N VAL A 475 -24.80 -30.82 7.17
CA VAL A 475 -25.36 -30.15 5.99
C VAL A 475 -26.77 -30.67 5.78
N VAL A 476 -27.78 -29.80 5.92
CA VAL A 476 -29.18 -30.19 5.72
C VAL A 476 -29.55 -29.95 4.26
N SER A 477 -30.40 -30.80 3.67
CA SER A 477 -30.84 -30.67 2.27
C SER A 477 -31.56 -29.35 1.97
N THR A 478 -32.11 -28.68 2.99
CA THR A 478 -32.79 -27.38 2.88
C THR A 478 -31.84 -26.18 2.99
N ASP A 479 -30.56 -26.38 3.32
CA ASP A 479 -29.61 -25.27 3.42
C ASP A 479 -29.29 -24.70 2.04
N TRP A 480 -29.17 -23.36 1.95
CA TRP A 480 -28.94 -22.66 0.68
C TRP A 480 -27.65 -23.09 -0.03
N TYR A 481 -26.64 -23.56 0.73
CA TYR A 481 -25.36 -24.03 0.22
C TYR A 481 -25.35 -25.53 -0.09
N SER A 482 -26.38 -26.28 0.34
CA SER A 482 -26.43 -27.74 0.26
C SER A 482 -26.12 -28.28 -1.14
N PRO A 483 -26.83 -27.87 -2.22
CA PRO A 483 -26.55 -28.42 -3.56
C PRO A 483 -25.13 -28.11 -4.06
N TYR A 484 -24.52 -27.02 -3.62
CA TYR A 484 -23.15 -26.67 -4.00
C TYR A 484 -22.12 -27.52 -3.27
N ILE A 485 -22.33 -27.80 -1.98
CA ILE A 485 -21.49 -28.70 -1.21
C ILE A 485 -21.58 -30.12 -1.75
N GLU A 486 -22.79 -30.59 -2.07
CA GLU A 486 -23.03 -31.90 -2.69
C GLU A 486 -22.28 -32.01 -4.03
N THR A 487 -22.41 -30.98 -4.87
CA THR A 487 -21.70 -30.92 -6.16
C THR A 487 -20.19 -30.90 -5.97
N PHE A 488 -19.67 -30.06 -5.07
CA PHE A 488 -18.25 -29.99 -4.73
C PHE A 488 -17.70 -31.33 -4.26
N THR A 489 -18.45 -32.04 -3.42
CA THR A 489 -18.08 -33.34 -2.87
C THR A 489 -18.02 -34.42 -3.96
N SER A 490 -18.89 -34.35 -4.96
CA SER A 490 -18.86 -35.28 -6.09
C SER A 490 -17.64 -35.10 -7.01
N VAL A 491 -17.08 -33.88 -7.08
CA VAL A 491 -16.00 -33.56 -8.02
C VAL A 491 -14.63 -33.46 -7.36
N PHE A 492 -14.55 -33.08 -6.07
CA PHE A 492 -13.30 -32.89 -5.36
C PHE A 492 -12.91 -34.13 -4.54
N PRO A 493 -11.75 -34.76 -4.80
CA PRO A 493 -11.46 -36.14 -4.40
C PRO A 493 -11.14 -36.36 -2.91
N SER A 494 -11.29 -35.37 -2.03
CA SER A 494 -10.80 -35.45 -0.63
C SER A 494 -11.86 -35.43 0.48
N THR A 495 -13.15 -35.46 0.14
CA THR A 495 -14.24 -35.34 1.13
C THR A 495 -14.64 -36.64 1.81
N GLY A 496 -14.28 -37.81 1.26
CA GLY A 496 -14.73 -39.13 1.75
C GLY A 496 -14.26 -39.54 3.16
N LYS A 497 -13.51 -38.69 3.87
CA LYS A 497 -13.10 -38.89 5.28
C LYS A 497 -13.77 -37.93 6.26
N TRP A 498 -14.62 -37.02 5.77
CA TRP A 498 -15.22 -35.97 6.61
C TRP A 498 -16.61 -36.43 7.04
N ASN A 499 -16.79 -36.65 8.33
CA ASN A 499 -18.12 -36.87 8.90
C ASN A 499 -18.95 -35.56 8.91
N LYS A 500 -18.26 -34.42 8.99
CA LYS A 500 -18.82 -33.06 9.00
C LYS A 500 -18.11 -32.17 7.97
N PHE A 501 -18.86 -31.30 7.30
CA PHE A 501 -18.32 -30.30 6.38
C PHE A 501 -17.85 -29.02 7.09
N GLU A 502 -18.53 -28.65 8.17
CA GLU A 502 -18.35 -27.42 8.92
C GLU A 502 -18.57 -26.15 8.07
N PRO A 503 -19.80 -25.92 7.57
CA PRO A 503 -20.10 -24.89 6.57
C PRO A 503 -19.75 -23.46 7.01
N ASN A 504 -19.81 -23.18 8.31
CA ASN A 504 -19.49 -21.87 8.90
C ASN A 504 -18.01 -21.73 9.31
N ASN A 505 -17.22 -22.80 9.24
CA ASN A 505 -15.78 -22.73 9.48
C ASN A 505 -15.07 -22.13 8.24
N VAL A 506 -13.75 -21.99 8.29
CA VAL A 506 -12.96 -21.34 7.25
C VAL A 506 -11.96 -22.30 6.60
N PHE A 507 -11.72 -22.14 5.31
CA PHE A 507 -10.55 -22.75 4.66
C PHE A 507 -9.34 -21.84 4.85
N ASN A 508 -8.18 -22.44 5.14
CA ASN A 508 -6.92 -21.71 5.04
C ASN A 508 -6.47 -21.56 3.57
N ARG A 509 -5.56 -20.63 3.32
CA ARG A 509 -5.03 -20.31 1.97
C ARG A 509 -4.44 -21.53 1.28
N GLY A 510 -3.78 -22.43 2.01
CA GLY A 510 -3.23 -23.67 1.49
C GLY A 510 -4.30 -24.61 0.94
N GLN A 511 -5.37 -24.84 1.72
CA GLN A 511 -6.52 -25.64 1.31
C GLN A 511 -7.20 -25.02 0.08
N ILE A 512 -7.39 -23.70 0.08
CA ILE A 512 -7.94 -22.98 -1.07
C ILE A 512 -7.07 -23.18 -2.31
N ALA A 513 -5.74 -23.07 -2.18
CA ALA A 513 -4.85 -23.28 -3.31
C ALA A 513 -4.97 -24.66 -3.91
N GLN A 514 -5.04 -25.71 -3.09
CA GLN A 514 -5.23 -27.08 -3.56
C GLN A 514 -6.57 -27.24 -4.29
N ILE A 515 -7.64 -26.68 -3.74
CA ILE A 515 -8.96 -26.72 -4.36
C ILE A 515 -8.94 -26.03 -5.73
N LEU A 516 -8.42 -24.80 -5.80
CA LEU A 516 -8.36 -24.05 -7.06
C LEU A 516 -7.47 -24.73 -8.09
N TYR A 517 -6.32 -25.26 -7.68
CA TYR A 517 -5.46 -26.03 -8.55
C TYR A 517 -6.19 -27.24 -9.13
N TYR A 518 -6.91 -27.99 -8.31
CA TYR A 518 -7.69 -29.13 -8.78
C TYR A 518 -8.78 -28.72 -9.78
N PHE A 519 -9.57 -27.69 -9.46
CA PHE A 519 -10.61 -27.18 -10.35
C PHE A 519 -10.03 -26.65 -11.67
N SER A 520 -8.83 -26.09 -11.64
CA SER A 520 -8.14 -25.63 -12.84
C SER A 520 -7.80 -26.73 -13.83
N LYS A 521 -7.57 -27.95 -13.33
CA LYS A 521 -7.23 -29.13 -14.13
C LYS A 521 -8.46 -29.89 -14.64
N ASN A 522 -9.62 -29.63 -14.03
CA ASN A 522 -10.87 -30.34 -14.26
C ASN A 522 -12.01 -29.35 -14.55
N LYS A 523 -11.76 -28.45 -15.52
CA LYS A 523 -12.73 -27.42 -15.93
C LYS A 523 -13.98 -28.07 -16.50
#